data_AF-A0A927VS86-F1
#
_entry.id   AF-A0A927VS86-F1
#
_cell.length_a   1.000
_cell.length_b   1.000
_cell.length_c   1.000
_cell.angle_alpha   90.00
_cell.angle_beta   90.00
_cell.angle_gamma   90.00
#
_symmetry.space_group_name_H-M   'P 1'
#
loop_
_entity.id
_entity.type
_entity.pdbx_description
1 polymer ?
#
loop_
_entity_poly.entity_id
_entity_poly.type
_entity_poly.pdbx_seq_one_letter_code
_entity_poly.pdbx_strand_id
1 'polypeptide(L)' 'YKLDGNPLEGQTLHAKVLGFVHPRTNEYMEFSSELPDYFKRLLDILK' A
#
# COMPACT_ATOMS: atom_id res chain seq x y z
N TYR A 1 4.93 1.00 24.71
CA TYR A 1 5.96 0.85 23.66
C TYR A 1 6.44 2.23 23.28
N LYS A 2 7.76 2.45 23.29
CA LYS A 2 8.37 3.78 23.15
C LYS A 2 8.10 4.35 21.75
N LEU A 3 7.60 5.59 21.66
CA LEU A 3 7.51 6.37 20.42
C LEU A 3 8.72 7.31 20.36
N ASP A 4 9.93 6.74 20.40
CA ASP A 4 11.16 7.51 20.21
C ASP A 4 11.53 7.44 18.72
N GLY A 5 11.25 8.50 17.97
CA GLY A 5 11.71 8.69 16.59
C GLY A 5 10.71 8.24 15.52
N ASN A 6 10.30 9.20 14.69
CA ASN A 6 9.57 9.10 13.43
C ASN A 6 8.57 7.92 13.28
N PRO A 7 7.24 8.15 13.26
CA PRO A 7 6.25 7.09 13.04
C PRO A 7 6.31 6.47 11.64
N LEU A 8 7.24 6.93 10.80
CA LEU A 8 7.38 6.54 9.41
C LEU A 8 8.40 5.39 9.20
N GLU A 9 7.92 4.23 8.74
CA GLU A 9 8.74 3.12 8.22
C GLU A 9 9.03 3.29 6.72
N GLY A 10 9.62 4.43 6.32
CA GLY A 10 9.98 4.73 4.92
C GLY A 10 8.90 5.51 4.14
N GLN A 11 8.76 5.26 2.84
CA GLN A 11 7.82 5.98 1.98
C GLN A 11 6.37 5.58 2.26
N THR A 12 5.48 6.56 2.45
CA THR A 12 4.04 6.34 2.61
C THR A 12 3.32 6.27 1.25
N LEU A 13 3.79 5.38 0.38
CA LEU A 13 3.20 5.10 -0.93
C LEU A 13 2.70 3.66 -1.02
N HIS A 14 1.45 3.47 -1.45
CA HIS A 14 0.85 2.15 -1.67
C HIS A 14 0.10 2.12 -3.00
N ALA A 15 0.56 1.27 -3.94
CA ALA A 15 -0.14 1.01 -5.19
C ALA A 15 -1.28 0.02 -4.92
N LYS A 16 -2.49 0.54 -4.69
CA LYS A 16 -3.68 -0.27 -4.36
C LYS A 16 -4.11 -1.17 -5.52
N VAL A 17 -3.97 -0.68 -6.75
CA VAL A 17 -4.45 -1.33 -7.98
C VAL A 17 -3.33 -1.39 -8.99
N LEU A 18 -3.13 -2.56 -9.58
CA LEU A 18 -2.24 -2.78 -10.71
C LEU A 18 -3.06 -3.33 -11.88
N GLY A 19 -3.14 -2.56 -12.96
CA GLY A 19 -3.81 -2.94 -14.20
C GLY A 19 -2.82 -3.01 -15.35
N PHE A 20 -2.87 -4.08 -16.15
CA PHE A 20 -2.07 -4.18 -17.38
C PHE A 20 -2.71 -5.16 -18.39
N VAL A 21 -2.30 -5.06 -19.65
CA VAL A 21 -2.67 -6.02 -20.70
C VAL A 21 -1.72 -7.20 -20.63
N HIS A 22 -2.26 -8.40 -20.41
CA HIS A 22 -1.46 -9.60 -20.25
C HIS A 22 -0.75 -9.97 -21.57
N PRO A 23 0.58 -10.13 -21.57
CA PRO A 23 1.37 -10.19 -22.81
C PRO A 23 1.12 -11.44 -23.67
N ARG A 24 0.57 -12.52 -23.09
CA ARG A 24 0.26 -13.77 -23.83
C ARG A 24 -1.19 -13.86 -24.28
N THR A 25 -2.13 -13.30 -23.53
CA THR A 25 -3.58 -13.43 -23.82
C THR A 25 -4.15 -12.15 -24.42
N ASN A 26 -3.44 -11.03 -24.32
CA ASN A 26 -3.86 -9.69 -24.73
C ASN A 26 -5.15 -9.20 -24.05
N GLU A 27 -5.49 -9.81 -22.92
CA GLU A 27 -6.63 -9.44 -22.09
C GLU A 27 -6.19 -8.45 -21.02
N TYR A 28 -7.05 -7.47 -20.71
CA TYR A 28 -6.84 -6.58 -19.58
C TYR A 28 -7.01 -7.36 -18.28
N MET A 29 -6.03 -7.24 -17.38
CA MET A 29 -6.06 -7.82 -16.05
C MET A 29 -5.90 -6.73 -15.01
N GLU A 30 -6.59 -6.87 -13.88
CA GLU A 30 -6.52 -5.96 -12.76
C GLU A 30 -6.33 -6.75 -11.47
N PHE A 31 -5.40 -6.28 -10.65
CA PHE A 31 -5.09 -6.84 -9.35
C PHE A 31 -5.24 -5.75 -8.30
N SER A 32 -5.80 -6.09 -7.16
CA SER A 32 -5.92 -5.18 -6.01
C SER A 32 -5.30 -5.81 -4.77
N SER A 33 -4.82 -4.94 -3.88
CA SER A 33 -4.30 -5.35 -2.57
C SER A 33 -4.90 -4.49 -1.46
N GLU A 34 -5.05 -5.10 -0.29
CA GLU A 34 -5.45 -4.41 0.93
C GLU A 34 -4.37 -3.44 1.42
N LEU A 35 -4.80 -2.39 2.12
CA LEU A 35 -3.88 -1.43 2.73
C LEU A 35 -2.99 -2.13 3.78
N PRO A 36 -1.65 -1.97 3.75
CA PRO A 36 -0.76 -2.61 4.71
C PRO A 36 -1.06 -2.17 6.15
N ASP A 37 -0.89 -3.07 7.12
CA ASP A 37 -1.26 -2.80 8.51
C ASP A 37 -0.47 -1.66 9.15
N TYR A 38 0.78 -1.46 8.73
CA TYR A 38 1.57 -0.30 9.14
C TYR A 38 0.93 1.03 8.71
N PHE A 39 0.37 1.13 7.49
CA PHE A 39 -0.36 2.32 7.05
C PHE A 39 -1.64 2.52 7.84
N LYS A 40 -2.37 1.46 8.16
CA LYS A 40 -3.56 1.55 9.01
C LYS A 40 -3.21 2.17 10.38
N ARG A 41 -2.15 1.66 11.02
CA ARG A 41 -1.65 2.20 12.30
C ARG A 41 -1.19 3.66 12.18
N LEU A 42 -0.49 4.00 11.10
CA LEU A 42 -0.06 5.38 10.86
C LEU A 42 -1.25 6.33 10.75
N LEU A 43 -2.29 5.95 10.00
CA LEU A 43 -3.50 6.76 9.85
C LEU A 43 -4.22 6.94 11.19
N ASP A 44 -4.25 5.93 12.06
CA ASP A 44 -4.86 6.03 13.37
C ASP A 44 -4.08 6.96 14.33
N ILE A 45 -2.76 7.09 14.17
CA ILE A 45 -1.93 8.04 14.92
C ILE A 45 -2.16 9.49 14.48
N LEU A 46 -2.51 9.72 13.20
CA LEU A 46 -2.68 11.06 12.62
C LEU A 46 -4.10 11.64 12.73
N LYS A 47 -5.10 10.80 13.06
CA LYS A 47 -6.48 11.23 13.31
C LYS A 47 -6.59 12.00 14.62
#